data_AF-A0A935Y8A6-F1
#
_entry.id   AF-A0A935Y8A6-F1
#
_cell.length_a   1.000
_cell.length_b   1.000
_cell.length_c   1.000
_cell.angle_alpha   90.00
_cell.angle_beta   90.00
_cell.angle_gamma   90.00
#
_symmetry.space_group_name_H-M   'P 1'
#
loop_
_entity.id
_entity.type
_entity.pdbx_description
1 polymer ?
#
loop_
_entity_poly.entity_id
_entity_poly.type
_entity_poly.pdbx_seq_one_letter_code
_entity_poly.pdbx_strand_id
1 'polypeptide(L)'
;MVIVFGDLIGVEDESSARLIFRSIINQKARIQIMTAMLEKAPQHADRTIFFDELIKEYKDLNGIRNAYAHGLWYTHDDGETIYLEAETEYHSFLNKTEVTLKELLGVLKRYEILQGKLLDRRRALMLAKALKASPPSKEQQPSPHRKGARKD
;
A
#
# COMPACT_ATOMS: atom_id res chain seq x y z
N MET A 1 -0.21 3.22 0.99
CA MET A 1 -0.40 2.65 2.34
C MET A 1 -1.72 2.99 3.00
N VAL A 2 -2.27 4.21 2.88
CA VAL A 2 -3.61 4.54 3.44
C VAL A 2 -4.69 3.50 3.10
N ILE A 3 -4.71 3.03 1.84
CA ILE A 3 -5.69 2.04 1.36
C ILE A 3 -5.53 0.70 2.06
N VAL A 4 -4.28 0.20 2.14
CA VAL A 4 -3.93 -1.03 2.88
C VAL A 4 -4.30 -0.90 4.35
N PHE A 5 -3.96 0.24 4.97
CA PHE A 5 -4.32 0.52 6.35
C PHE A 5 -5.84 0.48 6.56
N GLY A 6 -6.61 1.19 5.73
CA GLY A 6 -8.08 1.22 5.79
C GLY A 6 -8.70 -0.16 5.67
N ASP A 7 -8.20 -0.99 4.74
CA ASP A 7 -8.62 -2.38 4.55
C ASP A 7 -8.33 -3.24 5.79
N LEU A 8 -7.15 -3.09 6.40
CA LEU A 8 -6.77 -3.82 7.61
C LEU A 8 -7.62 -3.44 8.83
N ILE A 9 -7.96 -2.15 8.98
CA ILE A 9 -8.80 -1.68 10.09
C ILE A 9 -10.31 -1.77 9.81
N GLY A 10 -10.70 -2.27 8.63
CA GLY A 10 -12.10 -2.47 8.25
C GLY A 10 -12.88 -1.17 8.00
N VAL A 11 -12.22 -0.07 7.65
CA VAL A 11 -12.87 1.21 7.35
C VAL A 11 -13.23 1.28 5.87
N GLU A 12 -14.52 1.40 5.57
CA GLU A 12 -15.03 1.50 4.19
C GLU A 12 -14.84 2.89 3.56
N ASP A 13 -14.75 3.93 4.39
CA ASP A 13 -14.53 5.31 3.96
C ASP A 13 -13.03 5.65 3.92
N GLU A 14 -12.50 5.86 2.72
CA GLU A 14 -11.09 6.23 2.51
C GLU A 14 -10.72 7.53 3.24
N SER A 15 -11.67 8.46 3.41
CA SER A 15 -11.40 9.74 4.07
C SER A 15 -11.10 9.54 5.56
N SER A 16 -11.90 8.72 6.23
CA SER A 16 -11.70 8.31 7.62
C SER A 16 -10.39 7.53 7.80
N ALA A 17 -10.12 6.56 6.93
CA ALA A 17 -8.87 5.81 6.95
C ALA A 17 -7.65 6.74 6.79
N ARG A 18 -7.74 7.74 5.91
CA ARG A 18 -6.69 8.74 5.69
C ARG A 18 -6.46 9.63 6.91
N LEU A 19 -7.51 10.06 7.58
CA LEU A 19 -7.41 10.87 8.81
C LEU A 19 -6.69 10.10 9.92
N ILE A 20 -7.10 8.85 10.17
CA ILE A 20 -6.47 7.99 11.18
C ILE A 20 -5.01 7.68 10.80
N PHE A 21 -4.75 7.34 9.53
CA PHE A 21 -3.39 7.04 9.08
C PHE A 21 -2.45 8.25 9.25
N ARG A 22 -2.94 9.46 8.98
CA ARG A 22 -2.18 10.71 9.10
C ARG A 22 -1.97 11.14 10.56
N SER A 23 -2.89 10.83 11.47
CA SER A 23 -2.74 11.15 12.89
C SER A 23 -1.62 10.34 13.56
N ILE A 24 -1.28 9.16 13.03
CA ILE A 24 -0.11 8.40 13.44
C ILE A 24 1.13 9.06 12.80
N ILE A 25 1.80 9.94 13.52
CA ILE A 25 2.96 10.70 13.00
C ILE A 25 4.16 9.76 12.78
N ASN A 26 4.40 8.85 13.74
CA ASN A 26 5.55 7.97 13.69
C ASN A 26 5.37 6.87 12.64
N GLN A 27 6.28 6.84 11.68
CA GLN A 27 6.25 5.91 10.56
C GLN A 27 6.45 4.44 10.97
N LYS A 28 7.29 4.19 11.99
CA LYS A 28 7.46 2.87 12.60
C LYS A 28 6.17 2.40 13.26
N ALA A 29 5.46 3.30 13.95
CA ALA A 29 4.17 2.98 14.56
C ALA A 29 3.13 2.59 13.51
N ARG A 30 3.07 3.28 12.36
CA ARG A 30 2.19 2.88 11.24
C ARG A 30 2.44 1.44 10.78
N ILE A 31 3.72 1.09 10.57
CA ILE A 31 4.12 -0.26 10.16
C ILE A 31 3.73 -1.28 11.22
N GLN A 32 4.05 -1.02 12.49
CA GLN A 32 3.72 -1.90 13.60
C GLN A 32 2.21 -2.15 13.72
N ILE A 33 1.38 -1.12 13.56
CA ILE A 33 -0.08 -1.27 13.59
C ILE A 33 -0.54 -2.14 12.42
N MET A 34 -0.06 -1.89 11.20
CA MET A 34 -0.44 -2.71 10.04
C MET A 34 -0.03 -4.18 10.21
N THR A 35 1.20 -4.44 10.67
CA THR A 35 1.68 -5.79 10.97
C THR A 35 0.84 -6.46 12.06
N ALA A 36 0.59 -5.76 13.18
CA ALA A 36 -0.20 -6.32 14.28
C ALA A 36 -1.65 -6.63 13.87
N MET A 37 -2.27 -5.79 13.04
CA MET A 37 -3.60 -6.08 12.50
C MET A 37 -3.57 -7.35 11.64
N LEU A 38 -2.58 -7.47 10.75
CA LEU A 38 -2.45 -8.63 9.87
C LEU A 38 -2.21 -9.95 10.63
N GLU A 39 -1.34 -9.93 11.64
CA GLU A 39 -0.95 -11.12 12.40
C GLU A 39 -1.98 -11.54 13.46
N LYS A 40 -2.64 -10.57 14.10
CA LYS A 40 -3.45 -10.84 15.31
C LYS A 40 -4.94 -10.82 15.07
N ALA A 41 -5.42 -10.21 13.98
CA ALA A 41 -6.85 -10.11 13.74
C ALA A 41 -7.36 -11.36 13.00
N PRO A 42 -8.33 -12.12 13.57
CA PRO A 42 -8.80 -13.38 12.99
C PRO A 42 -9.27 -13.26 11.54
N GLN A 43 -9.84 -12.12 11.16
CA GLN A 43 -10.35 -11.84 9.82
C GLN A 43 -9.26 -11.77 8.73
N HIS A 44 -7.98 -11.73 9.12
CA HIS A 44 -6.86 -11.60 8.18
C HIS A 44 -5.99 -12.86 8.08
N ALA A 45 -6.35 -13.96 8.76
CA ALA A 45 -5.57 -15.20 8.80
C ALA A 45 -5.18 -15.73 7.40
N ASP A 46 -6.08 -15.59 6.42
CA ASP A 46 -5.87 -16.07 5.04
C ASP A 46 -5.34 -14.99 4.08
N ARG A 47 -5.10 -13.77 4.56
CA ARG A 47 -4.73 -12.60 3.73
C ARG A 47 -3.24 -12.25 3.79
N THR A 48 -2.47 -13.03 4.54
CA THR A 48 -1.11 -12.71 5.00
C THR A 48 -0.14 -12.36 3.87
N ILE A 49 0.05 -13.22 2.88
CA ILE A 49 1.15 -13.09 1.91
C ILE A 49 1.15 -11.73 1.16
N PHE A 50 0.01 -11.32 0.59
CA PHE A 50 -0.05 -10.07 -0.18
C PHE A 50 0.19 -8.82 0.69
N PHE A 51 -0.41 -8.77 1.89
CA PHE A 51 -0.24 -7.63 2.78
C PHE A 51 1.14 -7.61 3.43
N ASP A 52 1.68 -8.78 3.77
CA ASP A 52 3.04 -8.93 4.31
C ASP A 52 4.07 -8.39 3.34
N GLU A 53 4.00 -8.76 2.06
CA GLU A 53 4.89 -8.24 1.03
C GLU A 53 4.81 -6.71 0.93
N LEU A 54 3.61 -6.14 0.94
CA LEU A 54 3.42 -4.69 0.85
C LEU A 54 3.95 -3.96 2.07
N ILE A 55 3.68 -4.47 3.27
CA ILE A 55 4.12 -3.86 4.52
C ILE A 55 5.64 -3.97 4.63
N LYS A 56 6.22 -5.12 4.27
CA LYS A 56 7.67 -5.33 4.23
C LYS A 56 8.34 -4.38 3.25
N GLU A 57 7.86 -4.30 2.01
CA GLU A 57 8.46 -3.41 1.01
C GLU A 57 8.36 -1.94 1.44
N TYR A 58 7.23 -1.55 2.03
CA TYR A 58 7.07 -0.21 2.58
C TYR A 58 8.03 0.09 3.73
N LYS A 59 8.27 -0.89 4.63
CA LYS A 59 9.25 -0.79 5.71
C LYS A 59 10.66 -0.64 5.15
N ASP A 60 11.04 -1.46 4.18
CA ASP A 60 12.37 -1.49 3.59
C ASP A 60 12.67 -0.16 2.86
N LEU A 61 11.73 0.31 2.03
CA LEU A 61 11.85 1.61 1.35
C LEU A 61 11.90 2.78 2.34
N ASN A 62 11.15 2.72 3.44
CA ASN A 62 11.22 3.75 4.46
C ASN A 62 12.58 3.77 5.18
N GLY A 63 13.20 2.60 5.39
CA GLY A 63 14.56 2.49 5.90
C GLY A 63 15.57 3.19 4.99
N ILE A 64 15.51 2.89 3.69
CA ILE A 64 16.36 3.51 2.67
C ILE A 64 16.13 5.03 2.62
N ARG A 65 14.88 5.48 2.54
CA ARG A 65 14.54 6.91 2.52
C ARG A 65 15.03 7.64 3.75
N ASN A 66 14.97 7.03 4.93
CA ASN A 66 15.48 7.65 6.15
C ASN A 66 17.01 7.73 6.13
N ALA A 67 17.72 6.68 5.69
CA ALA A 67 19.16 6.73 5.52
C ALA A 67 19.58 7.85 4.53
N TYR A 68 18.82 8.02 3.45
CA TYR A 68 19.05 9.04 2.44
C TYR A 68 18.73 10.46 2.93
N ALA A 69 17.63 10.63 3.69
CA ALA A 69 17.21 11.93 4.20
C ALA A 69 18.09 12.46 5.33
N HIS A 70 18.72 11.56 6.08
CA HIS A 70 19.63 11.87 7.20
C HIS A 70 21.09 11.52 6.87
N GLY A 71 21.41 11.37 5.59
CA GLY A 71 22.79 11.11 5.17
C GLY A 71 23.44 12.38 4.65
N LEU A 72 24.74 12.50 4.87
CA LEU A 72 25.55 13.53 4.24
C LEU A 72 25.93 13.06 2.83
N TRP A 73 25.61 13.89 1.85
CA TRP A 73 25.82 13.60 0.43
C TRP A 73 27.09 14.28 -0.06
N TYR A 74 27.97 13.50 -0.70
CA TYR A 74 29.17 14.02 -1.35
C TYR A 74 29.16 13.59 -2.81
N THR A 75 29.44 14.52 -3.71
CA THR A 75 29.71 14.20 -5.12
C THR A 75 31.22 14.11 -5.29
N HIS A 76 31.70 13.04 -5.92
CA HIS A 76 33.10 12.89 -6.29
C HIS A 76 33.47 13.86 -7.42
N ASP A 77 34.76 14.11 -7.61
CA ASP A 77 35.26 15.06 -8.63
C ASP A 77 34.91 14.63 -10.07
N ASP A 78 34.56 13.37 -10.30
CA ASP A 78 34.05 12.86 -11.58
C ASP A 78 32.63 13.30 -11.93
N GLY A 79 31.88 13.85 -10.97
CA GLY A 79 30.49 14.29 -11.14
C GLY A 79 29.45 13.15 -11.25
N GLU A 80 29.88 11.89 -11.22
CA GLU A 80 29.03 10.70 -11.42
C GLU A 80 28.87 9.87 -10.15
N THR A 81 29.88 9.89 -9.28
CA THR A 81 29.91 9.08 -8.05
C THR A 81 29.35 9.88 -6.89
N ILE A 82 28.34 9.32 -6.21
CA ILE A 82 27.69 9.93 -5.07
C ILE A 82 27.99 9.08 -3.83
N TYR A 83 28.51 9.68 -2.76
CA TYR A 83 28.71 9.03 -1.48
C TYR A 83 27.64 9.45 -0.49
N LEU A 84 27.19 8.49 0.30
CA LEU A 84 26.32 8.69 1.44
C LEU A 84 27.08 8.33 2.72
N GLU A 85 27.15 9.28 3.65
CA GLU A 85 27.68 9.05 4.99
C GLU A 85 26.53 9.14 6.01
N ALA A 86 26.44 8.17 6.92
CA ALA A 86 25.40 8.18 7.96
C ALA A 86 25.71 9.27 9.01
N GLU A 87 24.75 10.14 9.31
CA GLU A 87 24.91 11.29 10.24
C GLU A 87 25.11 10.91 11.73
N THR A 88 25.23 9.63 12.08
CA THR A 88 24.84 9.21 13.44
C THR A 88 25.89 9.21 14.54
N GLU A 89 27.19 9.35 14.32
CA GLU A 89 28.14 9.40 15.45
C GLU A 89 29.33 10.32 15.14
N TYR A 90 29.89 10.97 16.18
CA TYR A 90 31.04 11.91 16.13
C TYR A 90 32.30 11.38 15.40
N HIS A 91 32.28 10.15 14.87
CA HIS A 91 33.33 9.46 14.11
C HIS A 91 32.85 8.83 12.77
N SER A 92 31.71 9.25 12.21
CA SER A 92 31.09 8.66 11.00
C SER A 92 31.88 8.84 9.69
N PHE A 93 32.86 9.75 9.66
CA PHE A 93 33.64 10.10 8.45
C PHE A 93 34.43 8.93 7.84
N LEU A 94 34.52 7.81 8.56
CA LEU A 94 35.20 6.59 8.13
C LEU A 94 34.29 5.61 7.36
N ASN A 95 32.97 5.77 7.38
CA ASN A 95 32.01 4.84 6.75
C ASN A 95 31.24 5.51 5.61
N LYS A 96 31.98 5.98 4.60
CA LYS A 96 31.38 6.44 3.33
C LYS A 96 30.91 5.22 2.55
N THR A 97 29.61 5.17 2.25
CA THR A 97 29.07 4.17 1.32
C THR A 97 28.90 4.85 -0.03
N GLU A 98 29.48 4.25 -1.07
CA GLU A 98 29.18 4.67 -2.44
C GLU A 98 27.73 4.31 -2.78
N VAL A 99 26.99 5.28 -3.29
CA VAL A 99 25.63 5.11 -3.80
C VAL A 99 25.62 5.49 -5.27
N THR A 100 25.50 4.48 -6.12
CA THR A 100 25.50 4.66 -7.57
C THR A 100 24.18 5.23 -8.07
N LEU A 101 24.19 5.94 -9.21
CA LEU A 101 22.96 6.35 -9.89
C LEU A 101 22.03 5.15 -10.17
N LYS A 102 22.61 3.99 -10.49
CA LYS A 102 21.87 2.74 -10.73
C LYS A 102 21.08 2.31 -9.49
N GLU A 103 21.64 2.43 -8.29
CA GLU A 103 20.95 2.11 -7.05
C GLU A 103 19.82 3.09 -6.77
N LEU A 104 20.03 4.38 -6.97
CA LEU A 104 18.97 5.41 -6.84
C LEU A 104 17.80 5.12 -7.78
N LEU A 105 18.08 4.82 -9.05
CA LEU A 105 17.07 4.43 -10.03
C LEU A 105 16.37 3.12 -9.62
N GLY A 106 17.09 2.16 -9.06
CA GLY A 106 16.52 0.93 -8.52
C GLY A 106 15.54 1.19 -7.37
N VAL A 107 15.86 2.12 -6.46
CA VAL A 107 14.97 2.53 -5.37
C VAL A 107 13.72 3.21 -5.92
N LEU A 108 13.86 4.13 -6.89
CA LEU A 108 12.70 4.75 -7.55
C LEU A 108 11.81 3.69 -8.22
N LYS A 109 12.42 2.70 -8.88
CA LYS A 109 11.65 1.64 -9.52
C LYS A 109 10.82 0.82 -8.52
N ARG A 110 11.41 0.53 -7.36
CA ARG A 110 10.70 -0.15 -6.26
C ARG A 110 9.51 0.68 -5.74
N TYR A 111 9.67 2.00 -5.62
CA TYR A 111 8.56 2.91 -5.29
C TYR A 111 7.43 2.85 -6.32
N GLU A 112 7.75 2.88 -7.62
CA GLU A 112 6.76 2.75 -8.69
C GLU A 112 5.99 1.43 -8.60
N ILE A 113 6.69 0.31 -8.38
CA ILE A 113 6.07 -1.01 -8.25
C ILE A 113 5.13 -1.03 -7.04
N LEU A 114 5.58 -0.53 -5.89
CA LEU A 114 4.76 -0.45 -4.68
C LEU A 114 3.51 0.40 -4.92
N GLN A 115 3.65 1.56 -5.58
CA GLN A 115 2.53 2.43 -5.93
C GLN A 115 1.55 1.74 -6.88
N GLY A 116 2.04 1.01 -7.88
CA GLY A 116 1.23 0.19 -8.79
C GLY A 116 0.38 -0.82 -8.03
N LYS A 117 0.99 -1.64 -7.16
CA LYS A 117 0.27 -2.62 -6.33
C LYS A 117 -0.83 -1.97 -5.47
N LEU A 118 -0.56 -0.78 -4.92
CA LEU A 118 -1.55 -0.03 -4.12
C LEU A 118 -2.73 0.48 -4.96
N LEU A 119 -2.47 0.94 -6.18
CA LEU A 119 -3.53 1.37 -7.10
C LEU A 119 -4.39 0.20 -7.58
N ASP A 120 -3.78 -0.95 -7.87
CA ASP A 120 -4.51 -2.15 -8.26
C ASP A 120 -5.41 -2.65 -7.13
N ARG A 121 -4.92 -2.64 -5.88
CA ARG A 121 -5.77 -2.95 -4.72
C ARG A 121 -6.96 -2.00 -4.60
N ARG A 122 -6.75 -0.69 -4.83
CA ARG A 122 -7.83 0.31 -4.84
C ARG A 122 -8.91 -0.05 -5.86
N ARG A 123 -8.49 -0.39 -7.09
CA ARG A 123 -9.39 -0.77 -8.17
C ARG A 123 -10.18 -2.03 -7.81
N ALA A 124 -9.53 -3.04 -7.26
CA ALA A 124 -10.17 -4.26 -6.81
C ALA A 124 -11.25 -4.00 -5.74
N LEU A 125 -10.96 -3.15 -4.76
CA LEU A 125 -11.94 -2.76 -3.73
C LEU A 125 -13.14 -2.00 -4.32
N MET A 126 -12.89 -1.07 -5.25
CA MET A 126 -13.95 -0.33 -5.94
C MET A 126 -14.87 -1.26 -6.75
N LEU A 127 -14.29 -2.22 -7.47
CA LEU A 127 -15.06 -3.23 -8.22
C LEU A 127 -15.89 -4.11 -7.29
N ALA A 128 -15.31 -4.59 -6.18
CA ALA A 128 -16.04 -5.38 -5.19
C ALA A 128 -17.21 -4.61 -4.58
N LYS A 129 -17.04 -3.30 -4.31
CA LYS A 129 -18.13 -2.44 -3.81
C LYS A 129 -19.23 -2.25 -4.85
N ALA A 130 -18.86 -2.03 -6.11
CA ALA A 130 -19.83 -1.89 -7.21
C ALA A 130 -20.64 -3.18 -7.42
N LEU A 131 -20.00 -4.35 -7.36
CA LEU A 131 -20.68 -5.64 -7.48
C LEU A 131 -21.69 -5.88 -6.34
N LYS A 132 -21.35 -5.48 -5.11
CA LYS A 132 -22.27 -5.59 -3.95
C LYS A 132 -23.45 -4.61 -4.03
N ALA A 133 -23.26 -3.45 -4.65
CA ALA A 133 -24.29 -2.41 -4.76
C ALA A 133 -25.28 -2.66 -5.91
N SER A 134 -24.95 -3.54 -6.86
CA SER A 134 -25.86 -3.92 -7.94
C SER A 134 -27.04 -4.73 -7.40
N PRO A 135 -28.30 -4.30 -7.60
CA PRO A 135 -29.45 -5.10 -7.22
C PRO A 135 -29.46 -6.43 -8.00
N PRO A 136 -30.00 -7.53 -7.43
CA PRO A 136 -30.17 -8.76 -8.19
C PRO A 136 -30.98 -8.44 -9.44
N SER A 137 -30.45 -8.83 -10.60
CA SER A 137 -31.14 -8.72 -11.88
C SER A 137 -32.53 -9.32 -11.70
N LYS A 138 -33.59 -8.54 -11.94
CA LYS A 138 -34.97 -9.04 -11.87
C LYS A 138 -35.06 -10.24 -12.81
N GLU A 139 -35.05 -11.44 -12.24
CA GLU A 139 -35.47 -12.65 -12.92
C GLU A 139 -36.82 -12.34 -13.58
N GLN A 140 -36.86 -12.55 -14.89
CA GLN A 140 -38.04 -12.39 -15.72
C GLN A 140 -39.18 -13.18 -15.07
N GLN A 141 -40.12 -12.49 -14.41
CA GLN A 141 -41.37 -13.11 -14.02
C GLN A 141 -42.03 -13.67 -15.28
N PRO A 142 -42.38 -14.97 -15.33
CA PRO A 142 -43.05 -15.54 -16.49
C PRO A 142 -44.39 -14.82 -16.67
N SER A 143 -44.54 -14.22 -17.85
CA SER A 143 -45.73 -13.50 -18.28
C SER A 143 -46.99 -14.36 -18.01
N PRO A 144 -48.04 -13.84 -17.36
CA PRO A 144 -49.21 -14.64 -17.04
C PRO A 144 -49.90 -15.06 -18.33
N HIS A 145 -49.91 -16.37 -18.56
CA HIS A 145 -50.67 -17.04 -19.60
C HIS A 145 -52.11 -16.50 -19.66
N ARG A 146 -52.45 -15.81 -20.75
CA ARG A 146 -53.83 -15.55 -21.18
C ARG A 146 -54.51 -16.91 -21.42
N LYS A 147 -55.19 -17.46 -20.41
CA LYS A 147 -56.15 -18.55 -20.62
C LYS A 147 -57.36 -17.99 -21.34
N GLY A 148 -57.65 -18.58 -22.51
CA GLY A 148 -58.77 -18.21 -23.36
C GLY A 148 -60.12 -18.38 -22.67
N ALA A 149 -61.00 -17.42 -22.90
CA ALA A 149 -62.43 -17.58 -22.73
C ALA A 149 -63.02 -18.05 -24.07
N ARG A 150 -63.27 -19.36 -24.18
CA ARG A 150 -64.33 -19.91 -25.02
C ARG A 150 -65.52 -20.17 -24.09
N LYS A 151 -66.69 -19.66 -24.46
CA LYS A 151 -68.06 -20.11 -24.14
C LYS A 151 -68.96 -19.20 -24.97
N ASP A 152 -69.44 -19.72 -26.09
CA ASP A 152 -70.72 -20.42 -26.30
C ASP A 152 -71.78 -19.41 -26.78
#